data_AF-A0AB37R5G8-F1
#
_entry.id   AF-A0AB37R5G8-F1
#
_cell.length_a   1.000
_cell.length_b   1.000
_cell.length_c   1.000
_cell.angle_alpha   90.00
_cell.angle_beta   90.00
_cell.angle_gamma   90.00
#
_symmetry.space_group_name_H-M   'P 1'
#
loop_
_entity.id
_entity.type
_entity.pdbx_description
1 polymer ?
#
loop_
_entity_poly.entity_id
_entity_poly.type
_entity_poly.pdbx_seq_one_letter_code
_entity_poly.pdbx_strand_id
1 'polypeptide(L)'
;MTIDWSKAPEGATHLTLPNSPNQRPVFWRVADGKALEAWAMEKDFSVARDHFRYGTAGCASFIDWLAIPKPAPWNGEGVPPVGVACEYQVGGGTWFECDIRYVTNPGPLETIEVVMYAPHLKGEQVGEFGSGPGQVNFRPIRTAEQIEAIERRVAIAEMKQCFDSVSDDLMPTSNSYLEVLFGALHEAGYRKQVSP
;
A
#
# COMPACT_ATOMS: atom_id res chain seq x y z
N MET A 1 -2.87 11.37 -21.28
CA MET A 1 -1.84 12.20 -20.60
C MET A 1 -1.75 11.66 -19.18
N THR A 2 -0.64 11.04 -18.81
CA THR A 2 -0.46 10.43 -17.48
C THR A 2 0.10 11.48 -16.54
N ILE A 3 -0.56 11.72 -15.40
CA ILE A 3 -0.11 12.70 -14.40
C ILE A 3 1.02 12.05 -13.59
N ASP A 4 2.20 12.67 -13.62
CA ASP A 4 3.35 12.23 -12.84
C ASP A 4 3.28 12.82 -11.41
N TRP A 5 2.62 12.09 -10.51
CA TRP A 5 2.50 12.48 -9.10
C TRP A 5 3.82 12.39 -8.31
N SER A 6 4.90 11.82 -8.88
CA SER A 6 6.22 11.81 -8.23
C SER A 6 6.85 13.21 -8.17
N LYS A 7 6.43 14.10 -9.08
CA LYS A 7 6.85 15.51 -9.11
C LYS A 7 5.96 16.43 -8.27
N ALA A 8 4.97 15.89 -7.57
CA ALA A 8 4.08 16.68 -6.74
C ALA A 8 4.82 17.20 -5.49
N PRO A 9 4.63 18.46 -5.10
CA PRO A 9 5.15 18.99 -3.83
C PRO A 9 4.69 18.18 -2.62
N GLU A 10 5.50 18.17 -1.57
CA GLU A 10 5.20 17.41 -0.35
C GLU A 10 3.86 17.84 0.26
N GLY A 11 2.96 16.88 0.40
CA GLY A 11 1.61 17.06 0.94
C GLY A 11 0.59 17.71 -0.01
N ALA A 12 0.91 17.80 -1.31
CA ALA A 12 -0.11 17.97 -2.33
C ALA A 12 -1.07 16.77 -2.35
N THR A 13 -2.37 17.07 -2.33
CA THR A 13 -3.44 16.08 -2.36
C THR A 13 -4.32 16.18 -3.60
N HIS A 14 -4.28 17.27 -4.35
CA HIS A 14 -5.04 17.45 -5.59
C HIS A 14 -4.23 18.19 -6.66
N LEU A 15 -4.66 18.10 -7.92
CA LEU A 15 -4.06 18.77 -9.07
C LEU A 15 -5.15 19.39 -9.96
N THR A 16 -5.01 20.65 -10.31
CA THR A 16 -5.78 21.27 -11.40
C THR A 16 -4.90 21.33 -12.65
N LEU A 17 -5.38 20.77 -13.75
CA LEU A 17 -4.72 20.89 -15.06
C LEU A 17 -5.16 22.19 -15.76
N PRO A 18 -4.27 22.79 -16.57
CA PRO A 18 -4.63 23.98 -17.33
C PRO A 18 -5.64 23.65 -18.42
N ASN A 19 -6.75 24.39 -18.47
CA ASN A 19 -7.78 24.26 -19.51
C ASN A 19 -7.57 25.23 -20.68
N SER A 20 -6.55 26.06 -20.60
CA SER A 20 -6.19 27.04 -21.63
C SER A 20 -4.67 27.22 -21.69
N PRO A 21 -4.11 27.67 -22.83
CA PRO A 21 -2.66 27.78 -23.01
C PRO A 21 -1.96 28.72 -22.02
N ASN A 22 -2.68 29.68 -21.45
CA ASN A 22 -2.14 30.67 -20.52
C ASN A 22 -2.24 30.21 -19.05
N GLN A 23 -2.95 29.12 -18.78
CA GLN A 23 -3.02 28.54 -17.45
C GLN A 23 -1.86 27.57 -17.23
N ARG A 24 -1.47 27.46 -15.96
CA ARG A 24 -0.45 26.54 -15.48
C ARG A 24 -1.11 25.46 -14.63
N PRO A 25 -0.52 24.25 -14.55
CA PRO A 25 -0.97 23.27 -13.59
C PRO A 25 -0.71 23.77 -12.16
N VAL A 26 -1.63 23.44 -11.25
CA VAL A 26 -1.55 23.84 -9.84
C VAL A 26 -1.78 22.63 -8.96
N PHE A 27 -0.80 22.28 -8.13
CA PHE A 27 -1.01 21.31 -7.05
C PHE A 27 -1.63 22.00 -5.85
N TRP A 28 -2.48 21.29 -5.12
CA TRP A 28 -3.20 21.82 -3.96
C TRP A 28 -3.05 20.90 -2.77
N ARG A 29 -2.96 21.49 -1.57
CA ARG A 29 -3.24 20.77 -0.31
C ARG A 29 -4.66 21.12 0.09
N VAL A 30 -5.52 20.11 0.09
CA VAL A 30 -6.94 20.24 0.47
C VAL A 30 -7.20 19.46 1.76
N ALA A 31 -7.92 20.09 2.68
CA ALA A 31 -8.48 19.45 3.88
C ALA A 31 -9.88 20.04 4.14
N ASP A 32 -10.81 19.21 4.59
CA ASP A 32 -12.19 19.61 4.93
C ASP A 32 -12.90 20.43 3.84
N GLY A 33 -12.67 20.07 2.57
CA GLY A 33 -13.25 20.78 1.42
C GLY A 33 -12.72 22.21 1.23
N LYS A 34 -11.52 22.52 1.77
CA LYS A 34 -10.86 23.82 1.62
C LYS A 34 -9.42 23.70 1.15
N ALA A 35 -9.01 24.57 0.22
CA ALA A 35 -7.63 24.65 -0.23
C ALA A 35 -6.81 25.40 0.82
N LEU A 36 -5.82 24.72 1.40
CA LEU A 36 -4.91 25.27 2.40
C LEU A 36 -3.64 25.83 1.76
N GLU A 37 -3.14 25.15 0.72
CA GLU A 37 -1.93 25.54 0.00
C GLU A 37 -2.08 25.30 -1.50
N ALA A 38 -1.39 26.11 -2.29
CA ALA A 38 -1.35 26.00 -3.75
C ALA A 38 0.07 26.18 -4.28
N TRP A 39 0.50 25.28 -5.16
CA TRP A 39 1.79 25.33 -5.84
C TRP A 39 1.56 25.44 -7.34
N ALA A 40 1.83 26.62 -7.90
CA ALA A 40 1.76 26.85 -9.34
C ALA A 40 3.03 26.31 -10.00
N MET A 41 2.87 25.35 -10.90
CA MET A 41 4.00 24.63 -11.51
C MET A 41 4.32 25.15 -12.92
N GLU A 42 5.51 24.82 -13.42
CA GLU A 42 5.75 24.80 -14.86
C GLU A 42 4.84 23.79 -15.57
N LYS A 43 4.61 24.00 -16.88
CA LYS A 43 3.72 23.13 -17.68
C LYS A 43 4.18 21.66 -17.72
N ASP A 44 5.46 21.40 -17.50
CA ASP A 44 6.10 20.09 -17.46
C ASP A 44 6.28 19.52 -16.04
N PHE A 45 5.71 20.20 -15.03
CA PHE A 45 5.83 19.87 -13.61
C PHE A 45 7.26 19.88 -13.05
N SER A 46 8.24 20.44 -13.77
CA SER A 46 9.64 20.40 -13.37
C SER A 46 9.95 21.24 -12.12
N VAL A 47 9.29 22.39 -11.97
CA VAL A 47 9.58 23.38 -10.93
C VAL A 47 8.28 24.02 -10.44
N ALA A 48 8.17 24.21 -9.12
CA ALA A 48 7.18 25.09 -8.52
C ALA A 48 7.66 26.55 -8.62
N ARG A 49 6.91 27.41 -9.32
CA ARG A 49 7.25 28.83 -9.44
C ARG A 49 6.82 29.61 -8.22
N ASP A 50 5.57 29.40 -7.82
CA ASP A 50 4.93 30.13 -6.74
C ASP A 50 4.26 29.16 -5.77
N HIS A 51 4.31 29.49 -4.49
CA HIS A 51 3.67 28.75 -3.41
C HIS A 51 2.86 29.72 -2.55
N PHE A 52 1.55 29.47 -2.48
CA PHE A 52 0.60 30.26 -1.70
C PHE A 52 0.07 29.43 -0.53
N ARG A 53 0.01 30.05 0.66
CA ARG A 53 -0.60 29.46 1.86
C ARG A 53 -1.79 30.31 2.30
N TYR A 54 -2.96 29.70 2.41
CA TYR A 54 -4.22 30.37 2.77
C TYR A 54 -4.51 30.31 4.28
N GLY A 55 -3.64 29.69 5.08
CA GLY A 55 -3.81 29.55 6.53
C GLY A 55 -4.95 28.59 6.91
N THR A 56 -5.32 28.57 8.20
CA THR A 56 -6.34 27.67 8.75
C THR A 56 -7.76 27.94 8.26
N ALA A 57 -8.02 29.17 7.78
CA ALA A 57 -9.32 29.51 7.20
C ALA A 57 -9.55 28.80 5.85
N GLY A 58 -8.47 28.50 5.11
CA GLY A 58 -8.49 27.91 3.78
C GLY A 58 -9.26 28.74 2.75
N CYS A 59 -9.32 28.25 1.52
CA CYS A 59 -10.12 28.85 0.46
C CYS A 59 -11.02 27.79 -0.18
N ALA A 60 -12.34 27.93 -0.04
CA ALA A 60 -13.31 26.97 -0.58
C ALA A 60 -13.47 27.10 -2.11
N SER A 61 -13.29 28.30 -2.66
CA SER A 61 -13.60 28.62 -4.05
C SER A 61 -12.71 27.95 -5.10
N PHE A 62 -11.65 27.24 -4.70
CA PHE A 62 -10.72 26.59 -5.63
C PHE A 62 -10.95 25.10 -5.83
N ILE A 63 -11.75 24.43 -4.98
CA ILE A 63 -11.93 22.97 -5.04
C ILE A 63 -12.98 22.54 -6.04
N ASP A 64 -14.02 23.36 -6.24
CA ASP A 64 -15.07 23.12 -7.23
C ASP A 64 -14.53 23.18 -8.68
N TRP A 65 -13.28 23.57 -8.88
CA TRP A 65 -12.59 23.64 -10.16
C TRP A 65 -11.70 22.42 -10.40
N LEU A 66 -12.25 21.37 -11.03
CA LEU A 66 -11.53 20.31 -11.76
C LEU A 66 -10.29 19.75 -11.02
N ALA A 67 -10.32 19.73 -9.69
CA ALA A 67 -9.20 19.30 -8.88
C ALA A 67 -9.18 17.77 -8.89
N ILE A 68 -8.25 17.20 -9.64
CA ILE A 68 -8.02 15.76 -9.72
C ILE A 68 -7.39 15.33 -8.40
N PRO A 69 -8.06 14.50 -7.57
CA PRO A 69 -7.47 14.03 -6.33
C PRO A 69 -6.25 13.17 -6.63
N LYS A 70 -5.24 13.27 -5.78
CA LYS A 70 -4.12 12.34 -5.76
C LYS A 70 -4.69 10.95 -5.56
N PRO A 71 -4.37 9.97 -6.42
CA PRO A 71 -4.81 8.60 -6.23
C PRO A 71 -4.43 8.15 -4.82
N ALA A 72 -5.38 7.53 -4.12
CA ALA A 72 -5.08 6.91 -2.85
C ALA A 72 -3.97 5.87 -3.04
N PRO A 73 -3.06 5.71 -2.08
CA PRO A 73 -2.14 4.59 -2.08
C PRO A 73 -2.91 3.29 -2.25
N TRP A 74 -2.39 2.37 -3.05
CA TRP A 74 -3.01 1.07 -3.23
C TRP A 74 -3.04 0.33 -1.89
N ASN A 75 -4.24 -0.05 -1.45
CA ASN A 75 -4.49 -0.66 -0.14
C ASN A 75 -4.24 -2.18 -0.13
N GLY A 76 -3.84 -2.76 -1.25
CA GLY A 76 -3.64 -4.20 -1.41
C GLY A 76 -4.83 -4.95 -2.02
N GLU A 77 -5.94 -4.26 -2.29
CA GLU A 77 -7.09 -4.87 -2.94
C GLU A 77 -7.04 -4.70 -4.47
N GLY A 78 -7.29 -5.79 -5.19
CA GLY A 78 -7.23 -5.81 -6.66
C GLY A 78 -5.80 -5.77 -7.20
N VAL A 79 -5.66 -5.38 -8.47
CA VAL A 79 -4.36 -5.35 -9.15
C VAL A 79 -3.61 -4.08 -8.76
N PRO A 80 -2.31 -4.16 -8.41
CA PRO A 80 -1.53 -2.97 -8.09
C PRO A 80 -1.42 -2.04 -9.31
N PRO A 81 -1.51 -0.71 -9.12
CA PRO A 81 -1.28 0.25 -10.19
C PRO A 81 0.15 0.20 -10.74
N VAL A 82 0.32 0.54 -12.02
CA VAL A 82 1.64 0.71 -12.65
C VAL A 82 2.45 1.79 -11.92
N GLY A 83 3.73 1.51 -11.65
CA GLY A 83 4.65 2.39 -10.93
C GLY A 83 4.62 2.23 -9.41
N VAL A 84 3.78 1.34 -8.87
CA VAL A 84 3.75 1.05 -7.43
C VAL A 84 4.84 0.03 -7.07
N ALA A 85 5.64 0.36 -6.05
CA ALA A 85 6.47 -0.60 -5.36
C ALA A 85 5.62 -1.40 -4.36
N CYS A 86 5.71 -2.72 -4.43
CA CYS A 86 4.90 -3.64 -3.64
C CYS A 86 5.66 -4.95 -3.39
N GLU A 87 5.04 -5.90 -2.69
CA GLU A 87 5.54 -7.27 -2.58
C GLU A 87 4.69 -8.21 -3.43
N TYR A 88 5.31 -9.24 -4.01
CA TYR A 88 4.63 -10.31 -4.72
C TYR A 88 4.99 -11.70 -4.18
N GLN A 89 4.11 -12.67 -4.39
CA GLN A 89 4.38 -14.09 -4.18
C GLN A 89 3.82 -14.91 -5.35
N VAL A 90 4.38 -16.10 -5.58
CA VAL A 90 3.85 -17.08 -6.53
C VAL A 90 3.26 -18.26 -5.73
N GLY A 91 2.00 -18.62 -5.99
CA GLY A 91 1.40 -19.86 -5.46
C GLY A 91 1.44 -20.02 -3.92
N GLY A 92 1.45 -18.92 -3.16
CA GLY A 92 1.51 -18.96 -1.69
C GLY A 92 2.91 -19.11 -1.08
N GLY A 93 3.97 -18.91 -1.88
CA GLY A 93 5.35 -18.98 -1.43
C GLY A 93 5.84 -17.73 -0.69
N THR A 94 7.16 -17.53 -0.72
CA THR A 94 7.83 -16.37 -0.13
C THR A 94 7.42 -15.08 -0.84
N TRP A 95 7.29 -14.00 -0.06
CA TRP A 95 7.05 -12.66 -0.57
C TRP A 95 8.36 -11.97 -0.92
N PHE A 96 8.39 -11.31 -2.07
CA PHE A 96 9.54 -10.56 -2.56
C PHE A 96 9.12 -9.16 -2.99
N GLU A 97 9.98 -8.17 -2.78
CA GLU A 97 9.76 -6.82 -3.31
C GLU A 97 9.75 -6.82 -4.85
N CYS A 98 8.93 -5.95 -5.42
CA CYS A 98 8.88 -5.67 -6.86
C CYS A 98 8.32 -4.28 -7.18
N ASP A 99 8.63 -3.79 -8.38
CA ASP A 99 8.02 -2.59 -8.95
C ASP A 99 7.11 -2.95 -10.13
N ILE A 100 5.86 -2.52 -10.11
CA ILE A 100 4.94 -2.78 -11.22
C ILE A 100 5.32 -1.93 -12.44
N ARG A 101 5.61 -2.57 -13.56
CA ARG A 101 6.01 -1.92 -14.83
C ARG A 101 4.86 -1.81 -15.80
N TYR A 102 4.02 -2.83 -15.86
CA TYR A 102 2.90 -2.89 -16.79
C TYR A 102 1.82 -3.84 -16.28
N VAL A 103 0.57 -3.54 -16.60
CA VAL A 103 -0.59 -4.39 -16.32
C VAL A 103 -1.35 -4.50 -17.63
N THR A 104 -1.61 -5.71 -18.11
CA THR A 104 -2.43 -5.91 -19.30
C THR A 104 -3.86 -5.48 -19.01
N ASN A 105 -4.54 -4.96 -20.04
CA ASN A 105 -5.97 -4.75 -19.98
C ASN A 105 -6.63 -5.99 -20.60
N PRO A 106 -7.08 -6.98 -19.82
CA PRO A 106 -7.62 -8.20 -20.39
C PRO A 106 -8.92 -7.89 -21.15
N GLY A 107 -9.09 -8.55 -22.29
CA GLY A 107 -10.43 -8.70 -22.88
C GLY A 107 -11.38 -9.49 -21.96
N PRO A 108 -12.67 -9.64 -22.33
CA PRO A 108 -13.70 -10.27 -21.50
C PRO A 108 -13.43 -11.73 -21.05
N LEU A 109 -12.42 -12.39 -21.61
CA LEU A 109 -12.07 -13.79 -21.38
C LEU A 109 -10.59 -13.99 -21.02
N GLU A 110 -9.83 -12.90 -20.81
CA GLU A 110 -8.39 -12.97 -20.59
C GLU A 110 -8.05 -12.77 -19.11
N THR A 111 -6.95 -13.38 -18.70
CA THR A 111 -6.39 -13.22 -17.36
C THR A 111 -5.54 -11.94 -17.33
N ILE A 112 -5.50 -11.27 -16.17
CA ILE A 112 -4.67 -10.07 -16.01
C ILE A 112 -3.23 -10.52 -15.88
N GLU A 113 -2.35 -10.08 -16.77
CA GLU A 113 -0.91 -10.29 -16.66
C GLU A 113 -0.27 -9.01 -16.13
N VAL A 114 0.69 -9.20 -15.21
CA VAL A 114 1.44 -8.12 -14.60
C VAL A 114 2.91 -8.30 -14.92
N VAL A 115 3.52 -7.27 -15.52
CA VAL A 115 4.97 -7.18 -15.67
C VAL A 115 5.51 -6.41 -14.48
N MET A 116 6.44 -7.01 -13.76
CA MET A 116 7.05 -6.44 -12.57
C MET A 116 8.57 -6.57 -12.63
N TYR A 117 9.29 -5.57 -12.16
CA TYR A 117 10.72 -5.70 -11.93
C TYR A 117 10.94 -6.37 -10.57
N ALA A 118 11.63 -7.50 -10.55
CA ALA A 118 11.97 -8.24 -9.33
C ALA A 118 13.45 -8.05 -8.99
N PRO A 119 13.80 -7.22 -8.00
CA PRO A 119 15.20 -6.91 -7.67
C PRO A 119 16.02 -8.16 -7.32
N HIS A 120 15.43 -9.14 -6.63
CA HIS A 120 16.11 -10.38 -6.25
C HIS A 120 16.48 -11.27 -7.45
N LEU A 121 15.77 -11.15 -8.58
CA LEU A 121 16.10 -11.83 -9.84
C LEU A 121 16.85 -10.92 -10.81
N LYS A 122 17.04 -9.64 -10.47
CA LYS A 122 17.69 -8.61 -11.30
C LYS A 122 17.07 -8.49 -12.69
N GLY A 123 15.75 -8.63 -12.79
CA GLY A 123 15.07 -8.62 -14.09
C GLY A 123 13.56 -8.45 -13.99
N GLU A 124 12.95 -8.23 -15.15
CA GLU A 124 11.49 -8.17 -15.31
C GLU A 124 10.90 -9.58 -15.34
N GLN A 125 9.79 -9.76 -14.65
CA GLN A 125 9.02 -10.98 -14.57
C GLN A 125 7.61 -10.71 -15.06
N VAL A 126 6.99 -11.72 -15.68
CA VAL A 126 5.59 -11.68 -16.09
C VAL A 126 4.85 -12.75 -15.30
N GLY A 127 3.73 -12.38 -14.69
CA GLY A 127 2.91 -13.29 -13.93
C GLY A 127 1.42 -13.03 -14.15
N GLU A 128 0.64 -14.09 -14.15
CA GLU A 128 -0.81 -14.04 -14.16
C GLU A 128 -1.34 -13.67 -12.76
N PHE A 129 -2.07 -12.58 -12.64
CA PHE A 129 -2.65 -12.14 -11.39
C PHE A 129 -3.75 -13.09 -10.90
N GLY A 130 -3.61 -13.56 -9.66
CA GLY A 130 -4.62 -14.36 -8.98
C GLY A 130 -4.05 -15.22 -7.86
N SER A 131 -4.94 -15.97 -7.19
CA SER A 131 -4.61 -16.77 -6.01
C SER A 131 -4.51 -18.29 -6.27
N GLY A 132 -4.59 -18.71 -7.52
CA GLY A 132 -4.45 -20.09 -7.96
C GLY A 132 -2.99 -20.57 -8.06
N PRO A 133 -2.79 -21.88 -8.29
CA PRO A 133 -1.46 -22.45 -8.47
C PRO A 133 -0.72 -21.78 -9.63
N GLY A 134 0.50 -21.30 -9.39
CA GLY A 134 1.32 -20.62 -10.40
C GLY A 134 0.94 -19.16 -10.68
N GLN A 135 -0.14 -18.64 -10.09
CA GLN A 135 -0.52 -17.24 -10.19
C GLN A 135 0.24 -16.37 -9.18
N VAL A 136 0.40 -15.09 -9.53
CA VAL A 136 1.02 -14.06 -8.69
C VAL A 136 -0.03 -13.31 -7.88
N ASN A 137 0.26 -13.16 -6.58
CA ASN A 137 -0.48 -12.25 -5.71
C ASN A 137 0.42 -11.11 -5.31
N PHE A 138 -0.19 -9.95 -5.03
CA PHE A 138 0.51 -8.74 -4.61
C PHE A 138 -0.03 -8.27 -3.26
N ARG A 139 0.80 -7.51 -2.54
CA ARG A 139 0.37 -6.73 -1.37
C ARG A 139 1.24 -5.48 -1.21
N PRO A 140 0.78 -4.43 -0.51
CA PRO A 140 1.59 -3.27 -0.21
C PRO A 140 2.81 -3.65 0.63
N ILE A 141 3.91 -2.92 0.47
CA ILE A 141 5.11 -3.08 1.30
C ILE A 141 4.72 -2.83 2.76
N ARG A 142 5.05 -3.79 3.63
CA ARG A 142 4.79 -3.68 5.07
C ARG A 142 5.80 -2.76 5.73
N THR A 143 5.33 -1.94 6.67
CA THR A 143 6.25 -1.19 7.54
C THR A 143 6.93 -2.12 8.53
N ALA A 144 8.07 -1.70 9.10
CA ALA A 144 8.78 -2.50 10.11
C ALA A 144 7.86 -2.86 11.29
N GLU A 145 7.02 -1.92 11.72
CA GLU A 145 6.04 -2.13 12.80
C GLU A 145 4.98 -3.16 12.42
N GLN A 146 4.53 -3.17 11.15
CA GLN A 146 3.60 -4.18 10.66
C GLN A 146 4.24 -5.56 10.59
N ILE A 147 5.52 -5.65 10.22
CA ILE A 147 6.28 -6.89 10.22
C ILE A 147 6.41 -7.41 11.66
N GLU A 148 6.88 -6.59 12.59
CA GLU A 148 7.00 -6.94 14.01
C GLU A 148 5.66 -7.39 14.61
N ALA A 149 4.56 -6.70 14.29
CA ALA A 149 3.23 -7.07 14.75
C ALA A 149 2.78 -8.44 14.19
N ILE A 150 3.11 -8.73 12.92
CA ILE A 150 2.79 -10.02 12.30
C ILE A 150 3.66 -11.12 12.88
N GLU A 151 4.97 -10.92 13.02
CA GLU A 151 5.90 -11.87 13.63
C GLU A 151 5.49 -12.19 15.06
N ARG A 152 5.14 -11.16 15.84
CA ARG A 152 4.57 -11.32 17.17
C ARG A 152 3.30 -12.18 17.14
N ARG A 153 2.37 -11.90 16.23
CA ARG A 153 1.11 -12.65 16.12
C ARG A 153 1.36 -14.11 15.72
N VAL A 154 2.30 -14.35 14.81
CA VAL A 154 2.72 -15.70 14.39
C VAL A 154 3.36 -16.44 15.57
N ALA A 155 4.30 -15.84 16.29
CA ALA A 155 4.93 -16.44 17.46
C ALA A 155 3.90 -16.81 18.54
N ILE A 156 2.93 -15.93 18.82
CA ILE A 156 1.83 -16.21 19.75
C ILE A 156 0.96 -17.37 19.22
N ALA A 157 0.65 -17.40 17.92
CA ALA A 157 -0.14 -18.48 17.32
C ALA A 157 0.59 -19.84 17.36
N GLU A 158 1.89 -19.87 17.16
CA GLU A 158 2.71 -21.09 17.29
C GLU A 158 2.76 -21.58 18.75
N MET A 159 2.84 -20.67 19.71
CA MET A 159 2.74 -21.01 21.14
C MET A 159 1.36 -21.59 21.47
N LYS A 160 0.29 -21.04 20.88
CA LYS A 160 -1.09 -21.57 21.00
C LYS A 160 -1.24 -22.98 20.44
N GLN A 161 -0.66 -23.26 19.26
CA GLN A 161 -0.74 -24.59 18.64
C GLN A 161 -0.12 -25.70 19.50
N CYS A 162 0.88 -25.39 20.33
CA CYS A 162 1.42 -26.35 21.29
C CYS A 162 0.45 -26.71 22.42
N PHE A 163 -0.61 -25.92 22.61
CA PHE A 163 -1.61 -26.09 23.66
C PHE A 163 -2.90 -26.71 23.13
N ASP A 164 -3.33 -26.34 21.92
CA ASP A 164 -4.53 -26.90 21.26
C ASP A 164 -4.45 -28.42 21.05
N SER A 165 -3.25 -29.01 21.01
CA SER A 165 -3.07 -30.47 20.91
C SER A 165 -3.28 -31.23 22.24
N VAL A 166 -3.52 -30.53 23.36
CA VAL A 166 -3.58 -31.10 24.71
C VAL A 166 -4.94 -30.87 25.39
N SER A 167 -5.83 -30.02 24.83
CA SER A 167 -6.84 -29.35 25.67
C SER A 167 -8.32 -29.67 25.45
N ASP A 168 -8.73 -30.58 24.57
CA ASP A 168 -10.18 -30.86 24.44
C ASP A 168 -10.80 -31.42 25.74
N ASP A 169 -10.00 -32.13 26.57
CA ASP A 169 -10.49 -32.73 27.82
C ASP A 169 -10.17 -31.92 29.10
N LEU A 170 -9.24 -30.95 29.05
CA LEU A 170 -8.70 -30.32 30.26
C LEU A 170 -9.13 -28.86 30.47
N MET A 171 -9.46 -28.10 29.43
CA MET A 171 -9.91 -26.70 29.56
C MET A 171 -10.74 -26.26 28.34
N PRO A 172 -12.05 -25.99 28.46
CA PRO A 172 -12.82 -25.29 27.44
C PRO A 172 -12.48 -23.79 27.51
N THR A 173 -11.23 -23.43 27.25
CA THR A 173 -10.79 -22.04 27.27
C THR A 173 -11.14 -21.37 25.96
N SER A 174 -11.83 -20.22 26.02
CA SER A 174 -12.14 -19.45 24.83
C SER A 174 -10.84 -19.06 24.11
N ASN A 175 -10.87 -19.09 22.78
CA ASN A 175 -9.73 -18.72 21.93
C ASN A 175 -9.15 -17.33 22.29
N SER A 176 -10.00 -16.42 22.79
CA SER A 176 -9.63 -15.10 23.31
C SER A 176 -8.77 -15.14 24.58
N TYR A 177 -9.01 -16.06 25.52
CA TYR A 177 -8.21 -16.20 26.73
C TYR A 177 -6.78 -16.65 26.40
N LEU A 178 -6.64 -17.59 25.46
CA LEU A 178 -5.35 -18.06 24.99
C LEU A 178 -4.55 -16.94 24.31
N GLU A 179 -5.19 -16.05 23.54
CA GLU A 179 -4.49 -14.90 22.96
C GLU A 179 -3.89 -13.96 24.01
N VAL A 180 -4.65 -13.66 25.07
CA VAL A 180 -4.19 -12.80 26.16
C VAL A 180 -3.04 -13.48 26.93
N LEU A 181 -3.20 -14.76 27.28
CA LEU A 181 -2.20 -15.53 28.02
C LEU A 181 -0.87 -15.64 27.26
N PHE A 182 -0.92 -16.08 26.00
CA PHE A 182 0.29 -16.25 25.20
C PHE A 182 0.89 -14.92 24.75
N GLY A 183 0.07 -13.87 24.60
CA GLY A 183 0.55 -12.50 24.44
C GLY A 183 1.40 -12.04 25.62
N ALA A 184 0.92 -12.23 26.85
CA ALA A 184 1.65 -11.88 28.07
C ALA A 184 2.92 -12.71 28.25
N LEU A 185 2.89 -14.01 27.94
CA LEU A 185 4.09 -14.87 27.98
C LEU A 185 5.14 -14.42 26.96
N HIS A 186 4.71 -14.07 25.74
CA HIS A 186 5.62 -13.56 24.71
C HIS A 186 6.26 -12.22 25.12
N GLU A 187 5.51 -11.32 25.76
CA GLU A 187 6.00 -10.06 26.33
C GLU A 187 6.99 -10.27 27.48
N ALA A 188 6.76 -11.26 28.33
CA ALA A 188 7.68 -11.66 29.40
C ALA A 188 8.94 -12.39 28.87
N GLY A 189 9.09 -12.54 27.56
CA GLY A 189 10.27 -13.13 26.92
C GLY A 189 10.22 -14.64 26.75
N TYR A 190 9.12 -15.30 27.10
CA TYR A 190 8.95 -16.73 26.85
C TYR A 190 8.76 -17.00 25.35
N ARG A 191 9.37 -18.08 24.86
CA ARG A 191 9.31 -18.54 23.46
C ARG A 191 9.07 -20.04 23.43
N LYS A 192 8.54 -20.54 22.31
CA LYS A 192 8.40 -21.98 22.08
C LYS A 192 9.78 -22.64 22.08
N GLN A 193 9.93 -23.70 22.86
CA GLN A 193 11.12 -24.55 22.83
C GLN A 193 11.00 -25.54 21.67
N VAL A 194 12.01 -25.57 20.80
CA VAL A 194 12.16 -26.60 19.77
C VAL A 194 13.13 -27.67 20.29
N SER A 195 12.69 -28.92 20.32
CA SER A 195 13.61 -30.05 20.59
C SER A 195 14.61 -30.19 19.43
N PRO A 196 15.88 -30.57 19.69
CA PRO A 196 16.86 -30.84 18.65
C PRO A 196 16.45 -31.96 17.69
#